data_AF-A0A9D9RKR4-F1
#
_entry.id   AF-A0A9D9RKR4-F1
#
_cell.length_a   1.000
_cell.length_b   1.000
_cell.length_c   1.000
_cell.angle_alpha   90.00
_cell.angle_beta   90.00
_cell.angle_gamma   90.00
#
_symmetry.space_group_name_H-M   'P 1'
#
loop_
_entity.id
_entity.type
_entity.pdbx_description
1 polymer ?
#
loop_
_entity_poly.entity_id
_entity_poly.type
_entity_poly.pdbx_seq_one_letter_code
_entity_poly.pdbx_strand_id
1 'polypeptide(L)'
;MNNRRTPTKHLTWRAILLTIPGAVLITASSSYVALRASALPWPTIFVTVLSMVVMRMFRRRDVNEIHVAATGIDAGAMVAGGLVFTIPGLFITGLWKVDRAGGQTAGDFLRQHLPTVILIAFAGVLIGTSLCWFFRKRNIEDMELPYPIGKAAAATISAGESGGSKALVLFGFLALASVFTLLRDEFLLVPAIFAFSVAGIPLTLQVSPLALGIGTLIGFSSTVYWFVGAAITTLGRFTLLRLAADNGWTGVETSFAGWNLTTAIALMVGAGAGTLLSFVLSSLLKGKWKSDPLRKGEKSRDRTTVSLGTSSKGIGLFSLFFVAIAFVISILIGLKVLPAILLMGGVFFAAMMSSLITGQTGINPLEVFGIIVLLAIRIAVNVSATHAFFIAAVVAVACGYAGDMMNDYKAGAILKTNPTAQYIIELIGGLFGAVTASVAILAIIYSRGGVGVDAGLPAAQ
;
A
#
# COMPACT_ATOMS: atom_id res chain seq x y z
N MET A 1 -2.48 -25.53 -34.03
CA MET A 1 -2.73 -24.13 -34.47
C MET A 1 -1.76 -23.20 -33.76
N ASN A 2 -0.95 -22.47 -34.53
CA ASN A 2 0.20 -21.67 -34.10
C ASN A 2 -0.14 -20.65 -33.00
N ASN A 3 0.28 -20.91 -31.76
CA ASN A 3 0.18 -19.97 -30.64
C ASN A 3 1.46 -19.12 -30.55
N ARG A 4 1.67 -18.23 -31.53
CA ARG A 4 2.64 -17.14 -31.36
C ARG A 4 2.07 -16.18 -30.32
N ARG A 5 2.51 -16.32 -29.07
CA ARG A 5 2.24 -15.37 -27.98
C ARG A 5 2.78 -14.00 -28.38
N THR A 6 1.95 -13.14 -28.96
CA THR A 6 2.29 -11.72 -29.08
C THR A 6 2.28 -11.10 -27.68
N PRO A 7 3.35 -10.41 -27.25
CA PRO A 7 3.52 -9.97 -25.87
C PRO A 7 2.49 -8.93 -25.39
N THR A 8 1.62 -8.41 -26.26
CA THR A 8 0.75 -7.25 -26.00
C THR A 8 -0.74 -7.49 -26.25
N LYS A 9 -1.21 -8.74 -26.49
CA LYS A 9 -2.61 -8.98 -26.91
C LYS A 9 -3.67 -8.38 -25.96
N HIS A 10 -3.37 -8.24 -24.67
CA HIS A 10 -4.29 -7.71 -23.66
C HIS A 10 -4.00 -6.25 -23.26
N LEU A 11 -2.88 -5.67 -23.72
CA LEU A 11 -2.55 -4.26 -23.52
C LEU A 11 -3.12 -3.47 -24.70
N THR A 12 -4.36 -3.03 -24.57
CA THR A 12 -5.01 -2.22 -25.61
C THR A 12 -4.77 -0.73 -25.33
N TRP A 13 -4.85 0.09 -26.38
CA TRP A 13 -4.84 1.54 -26.23
C TRP A 13 -5.95 2.03 -25.26
N ARG A 14 -7.09 1.33 -25.25
CA ARG A 14 -8.25 1.66 -24.39
C ARG A 14 -7.96 1.40 -22.93
N ALA A 15 -7.28 0.30 -22.62
CA ALA A 15 -6.81 0.02 -21.26
C ALA A 15 -5.91 1.17 -20.77
N ILE A 16 -4.98 1.64 -21.61
CA ILE A 16 -4.13 2.80 -21.28
C ILE A 16 -4.95 4.08 -21.07
N LEU A 17 -5.89 4.37 -21.98
CA LEU A 17 -6.76 5.55 -21.88
C LEU A 17 -7.61 5.54 -20.61
N LEU A 18 -8.04 4.37 -20.14
CA LEU A 18 -8.82 4.23 -18.92
C LEU A 18 -7.94 4.25 -17.68
N THR A 19 -6.74 3.68 -17.77
CA THR A 19 -5.78 3.65 -16.68
C THR A 19 -5.36 5.04 -16.24
N ILE A 20 -5.07 5.97 -17.15
CA ILE A 20 -4.54 7.28 -16.74
C ILE A 20 -5.55 8.09 -15.92
N PRO A 21 -6.78 8.37 -16.39
CA PRO A 21 -7.78 9.11 -15.61
C PRO A 21 -8.23 8.33 -14.38
N GLY A 22 -8.36 7.00 -14.49
CA GLY A 22 -8.71 6.15 -13.36
C GLY A 22 -7.64 6.21 -12.27
N ALA A 23 -6.36 6.07 -12.62
CA ALA A 23 -5.25 6.18 -11.69
C ALA A 23 -5.24 7.55 -11.03
N VAL A 24 -5.45 8.64 -11.78
CA VAL A 24 -5.54 10.00 -11.21
C VAL A 24 -6.67 10.10 -10.18
N LEU A 25 -7.88 9.68 -10.55
CA LEU A 25 -9.06 9.74 -9.68
C LEU A 25 -8.85 8.92 -8.39
N ILE A 26 -8.45 7.66 -8.55
CA ILE A 26 -8.31 6.71 -7.46
C ILE A 26 -7.15 7.10 -6.56
N THR A 27 -6.03 7.56 -7.12
CA THR A 27 -4.89 8.04 -6.34
C THR A 27 -5.26 9.26 -5.51
N ALA A 28 -5.92 10.26 -6.09
CA ALA A 28 -6.33 11.46 -5.36
C ALA A 28 -7.30 11.14 -4.21
N SER A 29 -8.31 10.28 -4.48
CA SER A 29 -9.23 9.80 -3.45
C SER A 29 -8.49 9.01 -2.37
N SER A 30 -7.55 8.14 -2.76
CA SER A 30 -6.75 7.33 -1.84
C SER A 30 -5.87 8.19 -0.94
N SER A 31 -5.20 9.22 -1.48
CA SER A 31 -4.43 10.19 -0.70
C SER A 31 -5.29 10.89 0.34
N TYR A 32 -6.50 11.34 -0.03
CA TYR A 32 -7.42 11.99 0.90
C TYR A 32 -7.90 11.04 2.00
N VAL A 33 -8.35 9.84 1.62
CA VAL A 33 -8.84 8.83 2.57
C VAL A 33 -7.71 8.44 3.53
N ALA A 34 -6.50 8.19 3.02
CA ALA A 34 -5.37 7.82 3.87
C ALA A 34 -4.95 8.94 4.83
N LEU A 35 -4.96 10.21 4.40
CA LEU A 35 -4.63 11.34 5.27
C LEU A 35 -5.68 11.55 6.38
N ARG A 36 -6.95 11.30 6.07
CA ARG A 36 -8.07 11.50 7.01
C ARG A 36 -8.29 10.30 7.94
N ALA A 37 -8.26 9.09 7.39
CA ALA A 37 -8.57 7.85 8.10
C ALA A 37 -7.33 7.17 8.66
N SER A 38 -6.12 7.64 8.31
CA SER A 38 -4.85 7.05 8.76
C SER A 38 -4.73 5.56 8.40
N ALA A 39 -5.45 5.14 7.35
CA ALA A 39 -5.46 3.79 6.80
C ALA A 39 -5.87 3.89 5.32
N LEU A 40 -5.25 3.08 4.47
CA LEU A 40 -5.62 2.98 3.06
C LEU A 40 -6.32 1.64 2.80
N PRO A 41 -7.62 1.62 2.44
CA PRO A 41 -8.26 0.39 2.01
C PRO A 41 -7.66 -0.11 0.70
N TRP A 42 -7.48 -1.43 0.57
CA TRP A 42 -7.03 -2.07 -0.68
C TRP A 42 -7.96 -1.71 -1.84
N PRO A 43 -7.52 -0.91 -2.82
CA PRO A 43 -8.37 -0.43 -3.89
C PRO A 43 -8.63 -1.49 -4.95
N THR A 44 -7.84 -2.58 -5.02
CA THR A 44 -7.88 -3.60 -6.08
C THR A 44 -9.29 -4.06 -6.42
N ILE A 45 -10.11 -4.39 -5.42
CA ILE A 45 -11.50 -4.85 -5.64
C ILE A 45 -12.38 -3.71 -6.16
N PHE A 46 -12.27 -2.52 -5.56
CA PHE A 46 -13.05 -1.35 -5.98
C PHE A 46 -12.71 -0.92 -7.40
N VAL A 47 -11.42 -0.80 -7.69
CA VAL A 47 -10.86 -0.46 -9.00
C VAL A 47 -11.27 -1.49 -10.05
N THR A 48 -11.27 -2.76 -9.69
CA THR A 48 -11.77 -3.85 -10.52
C THR A 48 -13.24 -3.66 -10.91
N VAL A 49 -14.10 -3.37 -9.93
CA VAL A 49 -15.54 -3.12 -10.18
C VAL A 49 -15.72 -1.88 -11.06
N LEU A 50 -15.01 -0.79 -10.75
CA LEU A 50 -15.06 0.46 -11.52
C LEU A 50 -14.63 0.23 -12.98
N SER A 51 -13.49 -0.43 -13.19
CA SER A 51 -12.97 -0.74 -14.53
C SER A 51 -13.96 -1.57 -15.34
N MET A 52 -14.61 -2.54 -14.70
CA MET A 52 -15.64 -3.36 -15.33
C MET A 52 -16.86 -2.54 -15.75
N VAL A 53 -17.38 -1.66 -14.88
CA VAL A 53 -18.52 -0.80 -15.18
C VAL A 53 -18.22 0.14 -16.34
N VAL A 54 -17.06 0.79 -16.32
CA VAL A 54 -16.66 1.73 -17.38
C VAL A 54 -16.44 1.02 -18.71
N MET A 55 -15.74 -0.13 -18.72
CA MET A 55 -15.53 -0.91 -19.95
C MET A 55 -16.84 -1.43 -20.57
N ARG A 56 -17.83 -1.76 -19.73
CA ARG A 56 -19.18 -2.15 -20.20
C ARG A 56 -19.93 -1.01 -20.85
N MET A 57 -19.77 0.22 -20.36
CA MET A 57 -20.32 1.41 -21.01
C MET A 57 -19.79 1.56 -22.45
N PHE A 58 -18.53 1.18 -22.68
CA PHE A 58 -17.92 1.10 -24.01
C PHE A 58 -18.22 -0.20 -24.78
N ARG A 59 -19.21 -1.00 -24.33
CA ARG A 59 -19.64 -2.27 -24.93
C ARG A 59 -18.54 -3.33 -25.04
N ARG A 60 -17.56 -3.33 -24.13
CA ARG A 60 -16.49 -4.34 -24.07
C ARG A 60 -16.65 -5.23 -22.85
N ARG A 61 -16.36 -6.52 -23.03
CA ARG A 61 -16.46 -7.57 -22.01
C ARG A 61 -15.18 -8.39 -21.87
N ASP A 62 -14.07 -7.95 -22.46
CA ASP A 62 -12.81 -8.67 -22.37
C ASP A 62 -12.27 -8.57 -20.94
N VAL A 63 -12.32 -9.69 -20.22
CA VAL A 63 -11.87 -9.83 -18.83
C VAL A 63 -10.40 -9.47 -18.66
N ASN A 64 -9.55 -9.83 -19.62
CA ASN A 64 -8.13 -9.57 -19.53
C ASN A 64 -7.83 -8.08 -19.77
N GLU A 65 -8.56 -7.43 -20.68
CA GLU A 65 -8.47 -5.97 -20.91
C GLU A 65 -8.95 -5.19 -19.67
N ILE A 66 -10.06 -5.60 -19.06
CA ILE A 66 -10.58 -5.01 -17.81
C ILE A 66 -9.56 -5.16 -16.68
N HIS A 67 -8.98 -6.36 -16.53
CA HIS A 67 -7.97 -6.62 -15.51
C HIS A 67 -6.73 -5.75 -15.72
N VAL A 68 -6.19 -5.67 -16.94
CA VAL A 68 -5.04 -4.80 -17.26
C VAL A 68 -5.35 -3.35 -16.90
N ALA A 69 -6.52 -2.82 -17.26
CA ALA A 69 -6.89 -1.47 -16.89
C ALA A 69 -6.96 -1.29 -15.37
N ALA A 70 -7.59 -2.24 -14.66
CA ALA A 70 -7.72 -2.23 -13.21
C ALA A 70 -6.35 -2.24 -12.50
N THR A 71 -5.45 -3.13 -12.89
CA THR A 71 -4.09 -3.22 -12.37
C THR A 71 -3.34 -1.87 -12.49
N GLY A 72 -3.45 -1.19 -13.63
CA GLY A 72 -2.84 0.13 -13.79
C GLY A 72 -3.48 1.22 -12.92
N ILE A 73 -4.79 1.17 -12.71
CA ILE A 73 -5.48 2.14 -11.86
C ILE A 73 -5.11 1.94 -10.38
N ASP A 74 -4.97 0.68 -9.95
CA ASP A 74 -4.63 0.30 -8.58
C ASP A 74 -3.20 0.70 -8.21
N ALA A 75 -2.28 0.59 -9.17
CA ALA A 75 -0.87 0.97 -9.03
C ALA A 75 -0.67 2.36 -8.39
N GLY A 76 -1.47 3.34 -8.78
CA GLY A 76 -1.33 4.72 -8.28
C GLY A 76 -1.73 4.89 -6.81
N ALA A 77 -2.73 4.15 -6.35
CA ALA A 77 -3.18 4.21 -4.96
C ALA A 77 -2.10 3.72 -3.98
N MET A 78 -1.28 2.75 -4.37
CA MET A 78 -0.18 2.27 -3.54
C MET A 78 0.95 3.28 -3.39
N VAL A 79 1.15 4.12 -4.42
CA VAL A 79 2.05 5.26 -4.30
C VAL A 79 1.51 6.27 -3.31
N ALA A 80 0.21 6.55 -3.36
CA ALA A 80 -0.45 7.41 -2.37
C ALA A 80 -0.28 6.87 -0.94
N GLY A 81 -0.48 5.58 -0.71
CA GLY A 81 -0.24 4.94 0.59
C GLY A 81 1.17 5.22 1.09
N GLY A 82 2.20 4.80 0.33
CA GLY A 82 3.60 4.97 0.73
C GLY A 82 3.99 6.41 1.05
N LEU A 83 3.47 7.39 0.30
CA LEU A 83 3.73 8.81 0.56
C LEU A 83 2.96 9.35 1.76
N VAL A 84 1.69 8.99 1.95
CA VAL A 84 0.86 9.47 3.07
C VAL A 84 1.40 8.97 4.42
N PHE A 85 1.93 7.76 4.48
CA PHE A 85 2.49 7.24 5.73
C PHE A 85 3.89 7.77 6.05
N THR A 86 4.51 8.58 5.18
CA THR A 86 5.91 9.00 5.36
C THR A 86 6.14 10.50 5.22
N ILE A 87 5.59 11.17 4.20
CA ILE A 87 5.80 12.60 3.96
C ILE A 87 5.17 13.51 5.04
N PRO A 88 3.95 13.27 5.54
CA PRO A 88 3.35 14.07 6.62
C PRO A 88 4.24 14.27 7.87
N GLY A 89 5.16 13.36 8.16
CA GLY A 89 6.09 13.42 9.30
C GLY A 89 7.08 14.55 9.24
N LEU A 90 7.43 14.98 8.02
CA LEU A 90 8.23 16.17 7.84
C LEU A 90 7.49 17.40 8.37
N PHE A 91 6.16 17.45 8.25
CA PHE A 91 5.33 18.52 8.79
C PHE A 91 5.10 18.38 10.30
N ILE A 92 4.83 17.15 10.76
CA ILE A 92 4.60 16.87 12.20
C ILE A 92 5.86 17.19 13.03
N THR A 93 7.05 16.87 12.52
CA THR A 93 8.33 17.16 13.18
C THR A 93 8.77 18.61 13.04
N GLY A 94 8.03 19.43 12.28
CA GLY A 94 8.36 20.84 12.03
C GLY A 94 9.55 21.06 11.09
N LEU A 95 10.05 20.00 10.44
CA LEU A 95 11.10 20.10 9.43
C LEU A 95 10.61 20.83 8.17
N TRP A 96 9.37 20.54 7.78
CA TRP A 96 8.61 21.27 6.76
C TRP A 96 7.47 22.02 7.43
N LYS A 97 7.14 23.22 6.93
CA LYS A 97 6.10 24.07 7.50
C LYS A 97 5.26 24.67 6.40
N VAL A 98 3.99 24.91 6.72
CA VAL A 98 3.05 25.65 5.86
C VAL A 98 2.97 27.07 6.40
N ASP A 99 3.59 28.03 5.71
CA ASP A 99 3.66 29.43 6.17
C ASP A 99 2.64 30.34 5.48
N ARG A 100 1.37 30.03 5.68
CA ARG A 100 0.27 30.85 5.14
C ARG A 100 0.23 32.26 5.74
N ALA A 101 0.61 32.38 7.01
CA ALA A 101 0.61 33.65 7.72
C ALA A 101 1.70 34.61 7.19
N GLY A 102 2.83 34.07 6.75
CA GLY A 102 3.90 34.82 6.07
C GLY A 102 3.61 35.15 4.60
N GLY A 103 2.41 34.88 4.09
CA GLY A 103 2.01 35.18 2.70
C GLY A 103 2.45 34.14 1.67
N GLN A 104 2.90 32.95 2.08
CA GLN A 104 3.24 31.87 1.16
C GLN A 104 2.03 31.49 0.32
N THR A 105 2.15 31.58 -1.01
CA THR A 105 1.10 31.13 -1.92
C THR A 105 1.14 29.62 -2.11
N ALA A 106 0.02 29.04 -2.55
CA ALA A 106 -0.04 27.60 -2.88
C ALA A 106 0.98 27.22 -3.96
N GLY A 107 1.23 28.14 -4.91
CA GLY A 107 2.22 27.94 -5.97
C GLY A 107 3.65 27.84 -5.45
N ASP A 108 4.01 28.67 -4.48
CA ASP A 108 5.35 28.67 -3.88
C ASP A 108 5.57 27.42 -3.02
N PHE A 109 4.56 27.04 -2.23
CA PHE A 109 4.59 25.81 -1.44
C PHE A 109 4.78 24.57 -2.33
N LEU A 110 4.01 24.48 -3.43
CA LEU A 110 4.16 23.38 -4.38
C LEU A 110 5.52 23.42 -5.06
N ARG A 111 6.02 24.59 -5.51
CA ARG A 111 7.35 24.70 -6.12
C ARG A 111 8.47 24.23 -5.19
N GLN A 112 8.33 24.47 -3.89
CA GLN A 112 9.32 24.08 -2.89
C GLN A 112 9.35 22.56 -2.64
N HIS A 113 8.19 21.92 -2.49
CA HIS A 113 8.12 20.53 -2.02
C HIS A 113 7.82 19.50 -3.12
N LEU A 114 7.09 19.89 -4.17
CA LEU A 114 6.60 18.97 -5.20
C LEU A 114 7.72 18.23 -5.95
N PRO A 115 8.83 18.88 -6.37
CA PRO A 115 9.90 18.17 -7.07
C PRO A 115 10.50 17.03 -6.24
N THR A 116 10.75 17.28 -4.96
CA THR A 116 11.31 16.28 -4.04
C THR A 116 10.35 15.11 -3.82
N VAL A 117 9.06 15.39 -3.58
CA VAL A 117 8.05 14.34 -3.36
C VAL A 117 7.84 13.49 -4.62
N ILE A 118 7.80 14.11 -5.81
CA ILE A 118 7.69 13.38 -7.09
C ILE A 118 8.91 12.48 -7.30
N LEU A 119 10.12 12.98 -7.04
CA LEU A 119 11.35 12.19 -7.19
C LEU A 119 11.35 10.99 -6.24
N ILE A 120 10.98 11.18 -4.97
CA ILE A 120 10.82 10.08 -4.00
C ILE A 120 9.82 9.04 -4.51
N ALA A 121 8.65 9.49 -4.98
CA ALA A 121 7.62 8.63 -5.52
C ALA A 121 8.11 7.84 -6.74
N PHE A 122 8.75 8.50 -7.71
CA PHE A 122 9.33 7.87 -8.88
C PHE A 122 10.42 6.86 -8.51
N ALA A 123 11.33 7.18 -7.59
CA ALA A 123 12.34 6.24 -7.15
C ALA A 123 11.69 4.96 -6.62
N GLY A 124 10.68 5.10 -5.75
CA GLY A 124 9.91 3.99 -5.19
C GLY A 124 9.14 3.17 -6.24
N VAL A 125 8.44 3.83 -7.18
CA VAL A 125 7.72 3.15 -8.26
C VAL A 125 8.67 2.39 -9.17
N LEU A 126 9.78 3.00 -9.59
CA LEU A 126 10.73 2.39 -10.51
C LEU A 126 11.38 1.15 -9.90
N ILE A 127 11.92 1.25 -8.69
CA ILE A 127 12.52 0.08 -8.02
C ILE A 127 11.45 -0.95 -7.64
N GLY A 128 10.27 -0.52 -7.18
CA GLY A 128 9.15 -1.39 -6.82
C GLY A 128 8.69 -2.22 -8.02
N THR A 129 8.41 -1.59 -9.15
CA THR A 129 8.01 -2.27 -10.40
C THR A 129 9.08 -3.26 -10.87
N SER A 130 10.36 -2.87 -10.82
CA SER A 130 11.48 -3.74 -11.17
C SER A 130 11.53 -5.00 -10.30
N LEU A 131 11.42 -4.82 -8.99
CA LEU A 131 11.45 -5.93 -8.04
C LEU A 131 10.22 -6.82 -8.17
N CYS A 132 9.05 -6.27 -8.50
CA CYS A 132 7.85 -7.05 -8.81
C CYS A 132 8.13 -8.07 -9.92
N TRP A 133 8.75 -7.63 -11.01
CA TRP A 133 9.06 -8.53 -12.12
C TRP A 133 9.92 -9.72 -11.68
N PHE A 134 10.94 -9.46 -10.87
CA PHE A 134 11.85 -10.50 -10.36
C PHE A 134 11.17 -11.44 -9.35
N PHE A 135 10.35 -10.91 -8.44
CA PHE A 135 9.69 -11.70 -7.41
C PHE A 135 8.47 -12.46 -7.93
N ARG A 136 7.86 -12.03 -9.04
CA ARG A 136 6.61 -12.60 -9.56
C ARG A 136 6.73 -14.11 -9.75
N LYS A 137 7.74 -14.55 -10.49
CA LYS A 137 7.92 -15.97 -10.78
C LYS A 137 8.07 -16.78 -9.49
N ARG A 138 8.94 -16.30 -8.59
CA ARG A 138 9.17 -16.95 -7.29
C ARG A 138 7.89 -17.03 -6.45
N ASN A 139 7.16 -15.93 -6.31
CA ASN A 139 6.02 -15.84 -5.39
C ASN A 139 4.75 -16.50 -5.92
N ILE A 140 4.49 -16.34 -7.22
CA ILE A 140 3.24 -16.78 -7.86
C ILE A 140 3.37 -18.18 -8.43
N GLU A 141 4.48 -18.49 -9.11
CA GLU A 141 4.69 -19.77 -9.80
C GLU A 141 5.42 -20.78 -8.89
N ASP A 142 6.53 -20.41 -8.25
CA ASP A 142 7.36 -21.38 -7.50
C ASP A 142 6.83 -21.66 -6.08
N MET A 143 6.42 -20.62 -5.35
CA MET A 143 5.89 -20.75 -3.97
C MET A 143 4.36 -20.84 -3.90
N GLU A 144 3.67 -20.58 -5.01
CA GLU A 144 2.20 -20.60 -5.12
C GLU A 144 1.45 -19.88 -3.99
N LEU A 145 1.98 -18.74 -3.52
CA LEU A 145 1.42 -18.04 -2.37
C LEU A 145 -0.07 -17.69 -2.57
N PRO A 146 -0.86 -17.65 -1.48
CA PRO A 146 -2.31 -17.55 -1.60
C PRO A 146 -2.79 -16.21 -2.18
N TYR A 147 -2.17 -15.08 -1.82
CA TYR A 147 -2.55 -13.71 -2.22
C TYR A 147 -4.08 -13.53 -2.19
N PRO A 148 -4.69 -13.50 -0.99
CA PRO A 148 -6.15 -13.58 -0.82
C PRO A 148 -6.89 -12.44 -1.51
N ILE A 149 -6.32 -11.23 -1.52
CA ILE A 149 -6.90 -10.06 -2.19
C ILE A 149 -6.90 -10.26 -3.71
N GLY A 150 -5.80 -10.73 -4.29
CA GLY A 150 -5.72 -11.07 -5.72
C GLY A 150 -6.75 -12.15 -6.12
N LYS A 151 -6.95 -13.17 -5.28
CA LYS A 151 -8.01 -14.17 -5.49
C LYS A 151 -9.40 -13.55 -5.44
N ALA A 152 -9.65 -12.65 -4.49
CA ALA A 152 -10.93 -11.94 -4.37
C ALA A 152 -11.18 -11.01 -5.56
N ALA A 153 -10.15 -10.31 -6.06
CA ALA A 153 -10.23 -9.49 -7.26
C ALA A 153 -10.57 -10.34 -8.50
N ALA A 154 -9.88 -11.46 -8.71
CA ALA A 154 -10.20 -12.38 -9.80
C ALA A 154 -11.64 -12.92 -9.69
N ALA A 155 -12.06 -13.33 -8.49
CA ALA A 155 -13.42 -13.80 -8.24
C ALA A 155 -14.46 -12.71 -8.50
N THR A 156 -14.14 -11.44 -8.21
CA THR A 156 -15.01 -10.28 -8.49
C THR A 156 -15.17 -10.07 -9.99
N ILE A 157 -14.08 -10.16 -10.77
CA ILE A 157 -14.15 -10.05 -12.23
C ILE A 157 -15.00 -11.18 -12.82
N SER A 158 -14.74 -12.42 -12.40
CA SER A 158 -15.48 -13.58 -12.87
C SER A 158 -16.95 -13.55 -12.45
N ALA A 159 -17.28 -13.10 -11.23
CA ALA A 159 -18.67 -12.95 -10.77
C ALA A 159 -19.41 -11.87 -11.55
N GLY A 160 -18.73 -10.76 -11.86
CA GLY A 160 -19.29 -9.71 -12.69
C GLY A 160 -19.60 -10.22 -14.10
N GLU A 161 -18.70 -10.95 -14.74
CA GLU A 161 -18.87 -11.48 -16.10
C GLU A 161 -19.95 -12.57 -16.19
N SER A 162 -19.89 -13.57 -15.30
CA SER A 162 -20.83 -14.71 -15.30
C SER A 162 -22.26 -14.30 -14.98
N GLY A 163 -22.47 -13.17 -14.29
CA GLY A 163 -23.80 -12.67 -13.94
C GLY A 163 -24.51 -13.58 -12.92
N GLY A 164 -25.85 -13.50 -12.89
CA GLY A 164 -26.67 -14.32 -12.00
C GLY A 164 -26.56 -13.94 -10.52
N SER A 165 -26.78 -14.91 -9.62
CA SER A 165 -26.89 -14.66 -8.17
C SER A 165 -25.65 -14.03 -7.56
N LYS A 166 -24.44 -14.35 -8.06
CA LYS A 166 -23.19 -13.77 -7.55
C LYS A 166 -23.08 -12.28 -7.86
N ALA A 167 -23.49 -11.85 -9.05
CA ALA A 167 -23.54 -10.44 -9.40
C ALA A 167 -24.61 -9.69 -8.59
N LEU A 168 -25.79 -10.31 -8.39
CA LEU A 168 -26.85 -9.73 -7.55
C LEU A 168 -26.38 -9.49 -6.11
N VAL A 169 -25.66 -10.44 -5.52
CA VAL A 169 -25.09 -10.27 -4.17
C VAL A 169 -24.09 -9.11 -4.15
N LEU A 170 -23.15 -9.08 -5.10
CA LEU A 170 -22.13 -8.01 -5.18
C LEU A 170 -22.75 -6.60 -5.30
N PHE A 171 -23.65 -6.41 -6.27
CA PHE A 171 -24.30 -5.12 -6.50
C PHE A 171 -25.32 -4.77 -5.42
N GLY A 172 -25.95 -5.77 -4.80
CA GLY A 172 -26.86 -5.57 -3.66
C GLY A 172 -26.13 -5.03 -2.44
N PHE A 173 -24.98 -5.61 -2.07
CA PHE A 173 -24.16 -5.09 -0.98
C PHE A 173 -23.56 -3.72 -1.29
N LEU A 174 -23.19 -3.45 -2.54
CA LEU A 174 -22.76 -2.11 -2.96
C LEU A 174 -23.87 -1.08 -2.73
N ALA A 175 -25.08 -1.35 -3.20
CA ALA A 175 -26.23 -0.46 -3.01
C ALA A 175 -26.57 -0.25 -1.53
N LEU A 176 -26.57 -1.33 -0.73
CA LEU A 176 -26.81 -1.26 0.71
C LEU A 176 -25.76 -0.39 1.42
N ALA A 177 -24.47 -0.58 1.09
CA ALA A 177 -23.39 0.21 1.66
C ALA A 177 -23.49 1.68 1.26
N SER A 178 -23.84 1.98 0.00
CA SER A 178 -24.07 3.35 -0.48
C SER A 178 -25.23 4.02 0.25
N VAL A 179 -26.39 3.35 0.36
CA VAL A 179 -27.56 3.88 1.08
C VAL A 179 -27.23 4.11 2.55
N PHE A 180 -26.61 3.14 3.24
CA PHE A 180 -26.20 3.31 4.63
C PHE A 180 -25.26 4.50 4.82
N THR A 181 -24.27 4.65 3.92
CA THR A 181 -23.31 5.75 3.99
C THR A 181 -23.97 7.10 3.77
N LEU A 182 -24.92 7.21 2.83
CA LEU A 182 -25.70 8.43 2.63
C LEU A 182 -26.56 8.76 3.87
N LEU A 183 -27.21 7.78 4.47
CA LEU A 183 -28.01 7.97 5.69
C LEU A 183 -27.14 8.43 6.88
N ARG A 184 -25.90 7.94 6.98
CA ARG A 184 -24.93 8.29 8.03
C ARG A 184 -24.30 9.67 7.81
N ASP A 185 -23.83 9.97 6.60
CA ASP A 185 -22.98 11.15 6.32
C ASP A 185 -23.78 12.38 5.88
N GLU A 186 -24.81 12.21 5.02
CA GLU A 186 -25.59 13.33 4.49
C GLU A 186 -26.83 13.60 5.35
N PHE A 187 -27.61 12.56 5.63
CA PHE A 187 -28.84 12.70 6.42
C PHE A 187 -28.60 12.68 7.93
N LEU A 188 -27.38 12.33 8.38
CA LEU A 188 -26.96 12.31 9.78
C LEU A 188 -27.91 11.48 10.69
N LEU A 189 -28.62 10.51 10.12
CA LEU A 189 -29.58 9.66 10.84
C LEU A 189 -28.88 8.62 11.71
N VAL A 190 -27.63 8.29 11.38
CA VAL A 190 -26.78 7.36 12.12
C VAL A 190 -25.52 8.11 12.56
N PRO A 191 -25.21 8.16 13.86
CA PRO A 191 -23.95 8.74 14.33
C PRO A 191 -22.75 8.05 13.68
N ALA A 192 -21.86 8.83 13.05
CA ALA A 192 -20.66 8.29 12.42
C ALA A 192 -19.65 7.74 13.44
N ILE A 193 -19.67 8.28 14.66
CA ILE A 193 -18.79 7.92 15.76
C ILE A 193 -19.61 7.71 17.02
N PHE A 194 -19.44 6.56 17.67
CA PHE A 194 -19.94 6.31 19.01
C PHE A 194 -18.77 6.40 19.99
N ALA A 195 -18.79 7.41 20.85
CA ALA A 195 -17.85 7.51 21.96
C ALA A 195 -18.42 6.77 23.18
N PHE A 196 -17.62 5.93 23.81
CA PHE A 196 -17.97 5.20 25.03
C PHE A 196 -16.72 5.03 25.90
N SER A 197 -16.90 4.67 27.16
CA SER A 197 -15.77 4.44 28.08
C SER A 197 -15.85 3.03 28.65
N VAL A 198 -14.72 2.33 28.65
CA VAL A 198 -14.59 1.00 29.27
C VAL A 198 -13.54 1.11 30.36
N ALA A 199 -13.92 0.85 31.61
CA ALA A 199 -13.03 0.94 32.77
C ALA A 199 -12.29 2.30 32.89
N GLY A 200 -12.93 3.40 32.48
CA GLY A 200 -12.36 4.75 32.52
C GLY A 200 -11.48 5.11 31.32
N ILE A 201 -11.37 4.23 30.32
CA ILE A 201 -10.63 4.46 29.08
C ILE A 201 -11.61 4.96 28.01
N PRO A 202 -11.45 6.20 27.49
CA PRO A 202 -12.29 6.70 26.43
C PRO A 202 -11.96 5.99 25.12
N LEU A 203 -12.99 5.40 24.50
CA LEU A 203 -12.92 4.67 23.23
C LEU A 203 -13.92 5.26 22.24
N THR A 204 -13.56 5.19 20.96
CA THR A 204 -14.43 5.61 19.86
C THR A 204 -14.62 4.46 18.88
N LEU A 205 -15.88 4.19 18.52
CA LEU A 205 -16.24 3.26 17.46
C LEU A 205 -16.68 4.07 16.23
N GLN A 206 -15.92 3.99 15.15
CA GLN A 206 -16.34 4.55 13.87
C GLN A 206 -17.19 3.54 13.12
N VAL A 207 -18.45 3.88 12.85
CA VAL A 207 -19.37 2.98 12.14
C VAL A 207 -19.18 3.15 10.65
N SER A 208 -18.44 2.23 10.04
CA SER A 208 -18.08 2.29 8.63
C SER A 208 -18.30 0.95 7.91
N PRO A 209 -19.19 0.89 6.90
CA PRO A 209 -19.33 -0.30 6.04
C PRO A 209 -18.01 -0.71 5.39
N LEU A 210 -17.16 0.27 5.08
CA LEU A 210 -15.82 0.03 4.53
C LEU A 210 -14.93 -0.71 5.54
N ALA A 211 -14.90 -0.30 6.81
CA ALA A 211 -14.11 -0.97 7.85
C ALA A 211 -14.58 -2.41 8.08
N LEU A 212 -15.91 -2.64 8.09
CA LEU A 212 -16.49 -3.98 8.18
C LEU A 212 -16.08 -4.85 6.99
N GLY A 213 -16.21 -4.33 5.76
CA GLY A 213 -15.80 -5.02 4.55
C GLY A 213 -14.32 -5.43 4.57
N ILE A 214 -13.44 -4.51 4.96
CA ILE A 214 -12.00 -4.78 5.07
C ILE A 214 -11.71 -5.88 6.10
N GLY A 215 -12.30 -5.82 7.30
CA GLY A 215 -12.11 -6.85 8.33
C GLY A 215 -12.52 -8.25 7.84
N THR A 216 -13.61 -8.35 7.10
CA THR A 216 -14.05 -9.63 6.51
C THR A 216 -13.11 -10.14 5.41
N LEU A 217 -12.49 -9.26 4.62
CA LEU A 217 -11.56 -9.63 3.56
C LEU A 217 -10.20 -10.07 4.09
N ILE A 218 -9.66 -9.37 5.08
CA ILE A 218 -8.35 -9.69 5.69
C ILE A 218 -8.46 -10.96 6.55
N GLY A 219 -9.63 -11.20 7.16
CA GLY A 219 -9.92 -12.39 7.95
C GLY A 219 -9.66 -12.23 9.45
N PHE A 220 -10.12 -13.21 10.22
CA PHE A 220 -10.20 -13.12 11.68
C PHE A 220 -8.83 -12.94 12.34
N SER A 221 -7.85 -13.78 12.02
CA SER A 221 -6.53 -13.77 12.69
C SER A 221 -5.80 -12.43 12.57
N SER A 222 -5.78 -11.86 11.36
CA SER A 222 -5.16 -10.56 11.09
C SER A 222 -5.90 -9.42 11.80
N THR A 223 -7.24 -9.45 11.78
CA THR A 223 -8.06 -8.48 12.50
C THR A 223 -7.80 -8.52 14.01
N VAL A 224 -7.60 -9.72 14.57
CA VAL A 224 -7.22 -9.90 15.98
C VAL A 224 -5.86 -9.28 16.26
N TYR A 225 -4.84 -9.46 15.41
CA TYR A 225 -3.54 -8.81 15.61
C TYR A 225 -3.64 -7.29 15.60
N TRP A 226 -4.44 -6.72 14.70
CA TRP A 226 -4.70 -5.29 14.65
C TRP A 226 -5.36 -4.84 15.96
N PHE A 227 -6.44 -5.51 16.37
CA PHE A 227 -7.17 -5.20 17.59
C PHE A 227 -6.30 -5.30 18.85
N VAL A 228 -5.51 -6.37 18.98
CA VAL A 228 -4.60 -6.58 20.12
C VAL A 228 -3.54 -5.49 20.15
N GLY A 229 -2.93 -5.15 19.02
CA GLY A 229 -1.95 -4.08 18.97
C GLY A 229 -2.55 -2.71 19.33
N ALA A 230 -3.77 -2.44 18.89
CA ALA A 230 -4.51 -1.24 19.26
C ALA A 230 -4.86 -1.21 20.75
N ALA A 231 -5.25 -2.35 21.32
CA ALA A 231 -5.51 -2.49 22.74
C ALA A 231 -4.24 -2.27 23.57
N ILE A 232 -3.11 -2.91 23.21
CA ILE A 232 -1.83 -2.78 23.94
C ILE A 232 -1.35 -1.33 23.95
N THR A 233 -1.39 -0.63 22.82
CA THR A 233 -0.94 0.77 22.74
C THR A 233 -1.88 1.71 23.48
N THR A 234 -3.20 1.53 23.37
CA THR A 234 -4.20 2.35 24.08
C THR A 234 -4.12 2.13 25.59
N LEU A 235 -4.06 0.86 26.03
CA LEU A 235 -3.92 0.48 27.43
C LEU A 235 -2.56 0.93 27.99
N GLY A 236 -1.47 0.70 27.26
CA GLY A 236 -0.12 1.10 27.65
C GLY A 236 0.01 2.60 27.85
N ARG A 237 -0.60 3.42 26.97
CA ARG A 237 -0.65 4.87 27.16
C ARG A 237 -1.41 5.23 28.43
N PHE A 238 -2.57 4.65 28.66
CA PHE A 238 -3.39 4.95 29.83
C PHE A 238 -2.72 4.54 31.14
N THR A 239 -2.10 3.36 31.19
CA THR A 239 -1.38 2.89 32.38
C THR A 239 -0.16 3.75 32.68
N LEU A 240 0.63 4.13 31.67
CA LEU A 240 1.79 5.00 31.85
C LEU A 240 1.38 6.40 32.35
N LEU A 241 0.28 6.96 31.84
CA LEU A 241 -0.22 8.25 32.32
C LEU A 241 -0.71 8.18 33.77
N ARG A 242 -1.43 7.11 34.14
CA ARG A 242 -1.83 6.90 35.55
C ARG A 242 -0.63 6.70 36.46
N LEU A 243 0.33 5.87 36.07
CA LEU A 243 1.58 5.66 36.81
C LEU A 243 2.37 6.96 36.98
N ALA A 244 2.40 7.81 35.95
CA ALA A 244 3.06 9.11 36.03
C ALA A 244 2.34 10.05 37.00
N ALA A 245 1.00 10.07 36.98
CA ALA A 245 0.20 10.85 37.92
C ALA A 245 0.40 10.36 39.37
N ASP A 246 0.35 9.05 39.61
CA ASP A 246 0.49 8.46 40.94
C ASP A 246 1.89 8.64 41.54
N ASN A 247 2.94 8.63 40.69
CA ASN A 247 4.34 8.81 41.12
C ASN A 247 4.85 10.27 41.02
N GLY A 248 3.99 11.22 40.62
CA GLY A 248 4.37 12.63 40.47
C GLY A 248 5.40 12.89 39.36
N TRP A 249 5.47 12.06 38.33
CA TRP A 249 6.41 12.23 37.22
C TRP A 249 5.98 13.39 36.31
N THR A 250 6.62 14.54 36.50
CA THR A 250 6.37 15.74 35.68
C THR A 250 6.94 15.58 34.26
N GLY A 251 6.20 16.01 33.24
CA GLY A 251 6.64 16.00 31.83
C GLY A 251 6.25 14.76 31.03
N VAL A 252 5.67 13.74 31.66
CA VAL A 252 5.17 12.53 30.97
C VAL A 252 3.93 12.87 30.15
N GLU A 253 2.98 13.63 30.71
CA GLU A 253 1.78 14.06 30.00
C GLU A 253 2.11 14.91 28.77
N THR A 254 3.05 15.84 28.87
CA THR A 254 3.51 16.65 27.73
C THR A 254 4.23 15.82 26.67
N SER A 255 4.98 14.80 27.09
CA SER A 255 5.63 13.87 26.16
C SER A 255 4.58 13.03 25.41
N PHE A 256 3.57 12.51 26.10
CA PHE A 256 2.47 11.75 25.47
C PHE A 256 1.43 12.61 24.75
N ALA A 257 1.32 13.89 25.08
CA ALA A 257 0.51 14.85 24.31
C ALA A 257 1.15 15.15 22.95
N GLY A 258 2.49 15.12 22.87
CA GLY A 258 3.22 15.17 21.60
C GLY A 258 3.15 13.89 20.78
N TRP A 259 2.75 12.75 21.39
CA TRP A 259 2.53 11.49 20.68
C TRP A 259 1.08 11.44 20.22
N ASN A 260 0.84 11.71 18.94
CA ASN A 260 -0.46 11.48 18.29
C ASN A 260 -0.70 9.97 18.15
N LEU A 261 -0.83 9.23 19.25
CA LEU A 261 -1.25 7.83 19.28
C LEU A 261 -2.75 7.74 18.97
N THR A 262 -3.10 7.99 17.71
CA THR A 262 -4.45 7.72 17.22
C THR A 262 -4.67 6.20 17.21
N THR A 263 -5.93 5.77 17.35
CA THR A 263 -6.29 4.34 17.23
C THR A 263 -5.80 3.75 15.91
N ALA A 264 -5.71 4.54 14.85
CA ALA A 264 -5.16 4.10 13.58
C ALA A 264 -3.65 3.82 13.62
N ILE A 265 -2.85 4.66 14.28
CA ILE A 265 -1.40 4.42 14.48
C ILE A 265 -1.17 3.19 15.37
N ALA A 266 -1.99 3.06 16.41
CA ALA A 266 -2.05 1.91 17.30
C ALA A 266 -2.38 0.59 16.55
N LEU A 267 -3.34 0.64 15.62
CA LEU A 267 -3.67 -0.47 14.70
C LEU A 267 -2.51 -0.76 13.73
N MET A 268 -1.85 0.27 13.18
CA MET A 268 -0.76 0.15 12.21
C MET A 268 0.50 -0.49 12.84
N VAL A 269 0.93 0.00 14.01
CA VAL A 269 2.04 -0.56 14.77
C VAL A 269 1.71 -1.99 15.23
N GLY A 270 0.47 -2.22 15.66
CA GLY A 270 -0.06 -3.52 15.99
C GLY A 270 0.00 -4.54 14.86
N ALA A 271 -0.49 -4.13 13.69
CA ALA A 271 -0.42 -4.89 12.45
C ALA A 271 1.02 -5.24 12.08
N GLY A 272 1.93 -4.26 12.16
CA GLY A 272 3.34 -4.44 11.88
C GLY A 272 4.04 -5.40 12.82
N ALA A 273 3.89 -5.19 14.13
CA ALA A 273 4.47 -6.06 15.15
C ALA A 273 3.87 -7.48 15.08
N GLY A 274 2.56 -7.60 14.90
CA GLY A 274 1.86 -8.87 14.76
C GLY A 274 2.27 -9.64 13.50
N THR A 275 2.39 -8.97 12.35
CA THR A 275 2.87 -9.59 11.11
C THR A 275 4.32 -10.04 11.23
N LEU A 276 5.21 -9.21 11.79
CA LEU A 276 6.60 -9.58 12.05
C LEU A 276 6.71 -10.74 13.04
N LEU A 277 5.96 -10.69 14.15
CA LEU A 277 5.94 -11.74 15.15
C LEU A 277 5.41 -13.04 14.56
N SER A 278 4.31 -13.01 13.81
CA SER A 278 3.77 -14.17 13.13
C SER A 278 4.77 -14.77 12.14
N PHE A 279 5.52 -13.92 11.43
CA PHE A 279 6.57 -14.34 10.52
C PHE A 279 7.74 -15.00 11.28
N VAL A 280 8.27 -14.35 12.32
CA VAL A 280 9.36 -14.88 13.16
C VAL A 280 8.94 -16.18 13.83
N LEU A 281 7.76 -16.24 14.44
CA LEU A 281 7.20 -17.48 14.99
C LEU A 281 7.06 -18.53 13.91
N SER A 282 6.52 -18.20 12.74
CA SER A 282 6.37 -19.18 11.67
C SER A 282 7.73 -19.69 11.17
N SER A 283 8.78 -18.86 11.17
CA SER A 283 10.13 -19.22 10.77
C SER A 283 10.83 -20.10 11.83
N LEU A 284 10.68 -19.75 13.12
CA LEU A 284 11.25 -20.49 14.25
C LEU A 284 10.50 -21.80 14.53
N LEU A 285 9.16 -21.78 14.50
CA LEU A 285 8.31 -22.97 14.71
C LEU A 285 8.37 -23.92 13.50
N LYS A 286 8.58 -23.40 12.28
CA LYS A 286 8.95 -24.22 11.11
C LYS A 286 10.45 -24.55 11.06
N GLY A 287 11.18 -24.36 12.16
CA GLY A 287 12.49 -24.98 12.44
C GLY A 287 12.44 -26.51 12.53
N LYS A 288 11.25 -27.11 12.37
CA LYS A 288 11.08 -28.48 11.89
C LYS A 288 10.27 -28.44 10.60
N TRP A 289 10.95 -28.39 9.46
CA TRP A 289 10.41 -28.97 8.24
C TRP A 289 10.03 -30.41 8.55
N LYS A 290 8.77 -30.65 8.92
CA LYS A 290 8.15 -31.92 8.59
C LYS A 290 8.11 -31.94 7.07
N SER A 291 9.12 -32.59 6.50
CA SER A 291 9.00 -33.26 5.22
C SER A 291 7.71 -34.06 5.27
N ASP A 292 6.64 -33.53 4.68
CA ASP A 292 5.48 -34.34 4.37
C ASP A 292 5.89 -35.20 3.17
N PRO A 293 6.21 -36.49 3.35
CA PRO A 293 6.77 -37.31 2.29
C PRO A 293 5.65 -37.99 1.51
N LEU A 294 4.62 -37.26 1.05
CA LEU A 294 3.56 -37.81 0.21
C LEU A 294 3.05 -36.79 -0.84
N ARG A 295 3.92 -36.47 -1.79
CA ARG A 295 3.50 -36.47 -3.20
C ARG A 295 4.65 -36.97 -4.07
N LYS A 296 4.90 -38.29 -3.97
CA LYS A 296 5.72 -39.05 -4.92
C LYS A 296 4.89 -39.28 -6.18
N GLY A 297 5.42 -38.81 -7.30
CA GLY A 297 4.90 -39.00 -8.66
C GLY A 297 5.02 -37.66 -9.39
N GLU A 298 6.02 -37.36 -10.21
CA GLU A 298 7.07 -38.14 -10.85
C GLU A 298 8.34 -37.29 -10.88
N LYS A 299 9.50 -37.93 -10.74
CA LYS A 299 10.79 -37.31 -11.03
C LYS A 299 10.94 -37.17 -12.54
N SER A 300 10.90 -35.95 -13.06
CA SER A 300 11.85 -35.58 -14.12
C SER A 300 12.84 -34.59 -13.51
N ARG A 301 14.07 -35.08 -13.31
CA ARG A 301 15.24 -34.24 -13.14
C ARG A 301 15.41 -33.51 -14.47
N ASP A 302 15.10 -32.22 -14.47
CA ASP A 302 15.93 -31.30 -15.22
C ASP A 302 16.39 -30.23 -14.24
N ARG A 303 17.70 -30.17 -14.00
CA ARG A 303 18.32 -29.00 -13.39
C ARG A 303 18.15 -27.89 -14.41
N THR A 304 16.99 -27.22 -14.39
CA THR A 304 16.80 -26.00 -15.15
C THR A 304 17.72 -24.98 -14.52
N THR A 305 18.92 -24.85 -15.10
CA THR A 305 19.65 -23.59 -15.13
C THR A 305 18.62 -22.47 -15.27
N VAL A 306 18.80 -21.38 -14.52
CA VAL A 306 17.95 -20.18 -14.59
C VAL A 306 18.01 -19.65 -16.02
N SER A 307 17.18 -20.24 -16.88
CA SER A 307 17.03 -19.92 -18.27
C SER A 307 15.99 -18.84 -18.28
N LEU A 308 16.47 -17.59 -18.31
CA LEU A 308 15.66 -16.47 -18.76
C LEU A 308 15.14 -16.83 -20.16
N GLY A 309 13.91 -17.32 -20.19
CA GLY A 309 13.17 -17.58 -21.41
C GLY A 309 13.28 -16.37 -22.32
N THR A 310 13.60 -16.60 -23.58
CA THR A 310 14.06 -15.62 -24.57
C THR A 310 13.09 -14.49 -24.93
N SER A 311 11.89 -14.44 -24.33
CA SER A 311 10.97 -13.29 -24.37
C SER A 311 11.01 -12.39 -23.13
N SER A 312 11.73 -12.77 -22.05
CA SER A 312 11.82 -12.06 -20.77
C SER A 312 13.15 -11.32 -20.55
N LYS A 313 14.15 -11.52 -21.43
CA LYS A 313 15.47 -10.89 -21.30
C LYS A 313 15.42 -9.36 -21.40
N GLY A 314 14.55 -8.84 -22.26
CA GLY A 314 14.35 -7.39 -22.41
C GLY A 314 13.81 -6.75 -21.13
N ILE A 315 12.76 -7.32 -20.54
CA ILE A 315 12.13 -6.76 -19.33
C ILE A 315 13.10 -6.83 -18.14
N GLY A 316 13.85 -7.92 -17.97
CA GLY A 316 14.86 -7.99 -16.91
C GLY A 316 15.95 -6.91 -17.03
N LEU A 317 16.38 -6.60 -18.27
CA LEU A 317 17.34 -5.52 -18.52
C LEU A 317 16.71 -4.14 -18.25
N PHE A 318 15.46 -3.91 -18.68
CA PHE A 318 14.71 -2.68 -18.37
C PHE A 318 14.52 -2.50 -16.86
N SER A 319 14.22 -3.58 -16.13
CA SER A 319 14.07 -3.53 -14.67
C SER A 319 15.38 -3.16 -13.99
N LEU A 320 16.53 -3.67 -14.45
CA LEU A 320 17.84 -3.28 -13.92
C LEU A 320 18.14 -1.79 -14.21
N PHE A 321 17.78 -1.31 -15.40
CA PHE A 321 17.92 0.11 -15.75
C PHE A 321 17.10 1.03 -14.84
N PHE A 322 15.87 0.63 -14.48
CA PHE A 322 15.05 1.39 -13.53
C PHE A 322 15.60 1.39 -12.10
N VAL A 323 16.29 0.33 -11.67
CA VAL A 323 17.02 0.35 -10.39
C VAL A 323 18.16 1.37 -10.45
N ALA A 324 18.88 1.44 -11.57
CA ALA A 324 19.93 2.46 -11.75
C ALA A 324 19.35 3.88 -11.76
N ILE A 325 18.20 4.11 -12.41
CA ILE A 325 17.51 5.41 -12.36
C ILE A 325 17.06 5.73 -10.93
N ALA A 326 16.47 4.78 -10.21
CA ALA A 326 16.06 4.99 -8.82
C ALA A 326 17.26 5.35 -7.92
N PHE A 327 18.43 4.75 -8.16
CA PHE A 327 19.67 5.12 -7.50
C PHE A 327 20.09 6.56 -7.83
N VAL A 328 20.08 6.96 -9.11
CA VAL A 328 20.39 8.34 -9.52
C VAL A 328 19.41 9.33 -8.88
N ILE A 329 18.11 9.03 -8.89
CA ILE A 329 17.09 9.85 -8.23
C ILE A 329 17.36 9.97 -6.73
N SER A 330 17.80 8.89 -6.08
CA SER A 330 18.17 8.89 -4.64
C SER A 330 19.31 9.89 -4.35
N ILE A 331 20.26 10.04 -5.28
CA ILE A 331 21.31 11.06 -5.19
C ILE A 331 20.73 12.47 -5.44
N LEU A 332 19.85 12.63 -6.44
CA LEU A 332 19.22 13.91 -6.78
C LEU A 332 18.35 14.48 -5.65
N ILE A 333 17.71 13.64 -4.83
CA ILE A 333 16.96 14.07 -3.65
C ILE A 333 17.87 14.46 -2.46
N GLY A 334 19.20 14.37 -2.62
CA GLY A 334 20.20 14.83 -1.64
C GLY A 334 20.89 13.73 -0.82
N LEU A 335 20.60 12.45 -1.08
CA LEU A 335 21.30 11.38 -0.35
C LEU A 335 22.76 11.26 -0.81
N LYS A 336 23.66 11.11 0.16
CA LYS A 336 25.04 10.71 -0.12
C LYS A 336 25.07 9.31 -0.72
N VAL A 337 26.16 9.01 -1.45
CA VAL A 337 26.34 7.73 -2.15
C VAL A 337 26.14 6.52 -1.24
N LEU A 338 26.73 6.53 -0.04
CA LEU A 338 26.64 5.39 0.89
C LEU A 338 25.19 5.15 1.39
N PRO A 339 24.46 6.13 1.95
CA PRO A 339 23.03 5.98 2.24
C PRO A 339 22.18 5.56 1.04
N ALA A 340 22.48 6.03 -0.18
CA ALA A 340 21.75 5.63 -1.38
C ALA A 340 21.97 4.15 -1.73
N ILE A 341 23.20 3.63 -1.60
CA ILE A 341 23.49 2.20 -1.79
C ILE A 341 22.75 1.36 -0.74
N LEU A 342 22.81 1.78 0.53
CA LEU A 342 22.11 1.08 1.61
C LEU A 342 20.60 1.12 1.42
N LEU A 343 20.05 2.23 0.90
CA LEU A 343 18.65 2.34 0.52
C LEU A 343 18.29 1.30 -0.57
N MET A 344 19.07 1.16 -1.64
CA MET A 344 18.80 0.15 -2.68
C MET A 344 18.78 -1.27 -2.10
N GLY A 345 19.76 -1.61 -1.24
CA GLY A 345 19.80 -2.90 -0.56
C GLY A 345 18.62 -3.09 0.40
N GLY A 346 18.31 -2.07 1.20
CA GLY A 346 17.17 -2.07 2.12
C GLY A 346 15.84 -2.27 1.42
N VAL A 347 15.61 -1.54 0.31
CA VAL A 347 14.42 -1.70 -0.54
C VAL A 347 14.33 -3.11 -1.10
N PHE A 348 15.43 -3.71 -1.58
CA PHE A 348 15.42 -5.08 -2.09
C PHE A 348 14.90 -6.08 -1.06
N PHE A 349 15.46 -6.05 0.16
CA PHE A 349 15.03 -6.96 1.23
C PHE A 349 13.61 -6.65 1.73
N ALA A 350 13.30 -5.37 1.92
CA ALA A 350 12.00 -4.90 2.38
C ALA A 350 10.88 -5.27 1.40
N ALA A 351 11.07 -5.02 0.11
CA ALA A 351 10.10 -5.36 -0.93
C ALA A 351 9.92 -6.89 -1.07
N MET A 352 11.01 -7.66 -0.97
CA MET A 352 10.93 -9.12 -0.97
C MET A 352 10.06 -9.60 0.21
N MET A 353 10.32 -9.11 1.41
CA MET A 353 9.58 -9.50 2.61
C MET A 353 8.13 -9.01 2.58
N SER A 354 7.89 -7.78 2.12
CA SER A 354 6.54 -7.23 1.90
C SER A 354 5.74 -8.12 0.95
N SER A 355 6.34 -8.53 -0.17
CA SER A 355 5.66 -9.40 -1.14
C SER A 355 5.28 -10.77 -0.55
N LEU A 356 6.11 -11.34 0.33
CA LEU A 356 5.85 -12.61 1.02
C LEU A 356 4.74 -12.47 2.06
N ILE A 357 4.83 -11.45 2.93
CA ILE A 357 3.87 -11.21 4.01
C ILE A 357 2.50 -10.87 3.42
N THR A 358 2.46 -10.03 2.38
CA THR A 358 1.23 -9.73 1.63
C THR A 358 0.64 -11.00 1.03
N GLY A 359 1.48 -11.87 0.46
CA GLY A 359 1.03 -13.13 -0.12
C GLY A 359 0.41 -14.10 0.87
N GLN A 360 0.84 -14.08 2.12
CA GLN A 360 0.32 -14.96 3.17
C GLN A 360 -0.88 -14.36 3.91
N THR A 361 -0.84 -13.06 4.20
CA THR A 361 -1.76 -12.40 5.13
C THR A 361 -2.78 -11.49 4.44
N GLY A 362 -2.54 -11.11 3.18
CA GLY A 362 -3.29 -10.04 2.51
C GLY A 362 -2.97 -8.65 3.03
N ILE A 363 -1.97 -8.50 3.92
CA ILE A 363 -1.56 -7.20 4.46
C ILE A 363 -0.17 -6.88 3.97
N ASN A 364 -0.01 -5.67 3.44
CA ASN A 364 1.28 -5.13 3.07
C ASN A 364 1.84 -4.26 4.20
N PRO A 365 2.91 -4.68 4.89
CA PRO A 365 3.51 -3.93 5.99
C PRO A 365 4.47 -2.85 5.47
N LEU A 366 4.02 -2.02 4.52
CA LEU A 366 4.87 -1.07 3.80
C LEU A 366 5.43 0.03 4.72
N GLU A 367 4.66 0.51 5.69
CA GLU A 367 5.09 1.57 6.62
C GLU A 367 6.18 1.04 7.57
N VAL A 368 5.97 -0.19 8.05
CA VAL A 368 6.85 -0.88 9.00
C VAL A 368 8.22 -1.11 8.37
N PHE A 369 8.26 -1.55 7.12
CA PHE A 369 9.52 -1.71 6.41
C PHE A 369 10.21 -0.37 6.13
N GLY A 370 9.44 0.69 5.85
CA GLY A 370 9.97 2.05 5.77
C GLY A 370 10.73 2.44 7.06
N ILE A 371 10.13 2.19 8.22
CA ILE A 371 10.72 2.46 9.54
C ILE A 371 11.93 1.57 9.82
N ILE A 372 11.85 0.27 9.53
CA ILE A 372 12.98 -0.65 9.78
C ILE A 372 14.20 -0.24 8.95
N VAL A 373 14.01 0.03 7.66
CA VAL A 373 15.12 0.40 6.77
C VAL A 373 15.68 1.77 7.14
N LEU A 374 14.83 2.76 7.44
CA LEU A 374 15.33 4.09 7.85
C LEU A 374 16.16 3.98 9.12
N LEU A 375 15.72 3.22 10.13
CA LEU A 375 16.42 3.09 11.41
C LEU A 375 17.73 2.34 11.24
N ALA A 376 17.72 1.24 10.48
CA ALA A 376 18.94 0.48 10.17
C ALA A 376 20.00 1.36 9.49
N ILE A 377 19.59 2.18 8.52
CA ILE A 377 20.52 3.09 7.83
C ILE A 377 21.03 4.19 8.77
N ARG A 378 20.17 4.78 9.61
CA ARG A 378 20.58 5.83 10.56
C ARG A 378 21.56 5.32 11.63
N ILE A 379 21.46 4.04 12.01
CA ILE A 379 22.42 3.41 12.93
C ILE A 379 23.77 3.22 12.24
N ALA A 380 23.77 2.81 10.97
CA ALA A 380 24.99 2.53 10.22
C ALA A 380 25.72 3.79 9.73
N VAL A 381 24.98 4.84 9.38
CA VAL A 381 25.52 6.06 8.75
C VAL A 381 24.78 7.29 9.27
N ASN A 382 25.52 8.39 9.43
CA ASN A 382 24.93 9.67 9.82
C ASN A 382 24.06 10.23 8.66
N VAL A 383 22.75 10.19 8.87
CA VAL A 383 21.73 10.72 7.97
C VAL A 383 20.84 11.69 8.76
N SER A 384 20.65 12.90 8.23
CA SER A 384 19.77 13.91 8.82
C SER A 384 18.32 13.40 8.90
N ALA A 385 17.51 13.92 9.81
CA ALA A 385 16.11 13.53 9.96
C ALA A 385 15.30 13.65 8.65
N THR A 386 15.46 14.73 7.88
CA THR A 386 14.78 14.93 6.59
C THR A 386 15.07 13.80 5.60
N HIS A 387 16.35 13.50 5.38
CA HIS A 387 16.78 12.41 4.50
C HIS A 387 16.35 11.02 5.00
N ALA A 388 16.19 10.83 6.31
CA ALA A 388 15.65 9.58 6.85
C ALA A 388 14.17 9.39 6.48
N PHE A 389 13.36 10.44 6.49
CA PHE A 389 11.99 10.40 5.97
C PHE A 389 11.96 10.12 4.46
N PHE A 390 12.91 10.67 3.70
CA PHE A 390 13.01 10.37 2.27
C PHE A 390 13.31 8.89 2.01
N ILE A 391 14.25 8.32 2.76
CA ILE A 391 14.55 6.87 2.73
C ILE A 391 13.30 6.07 3.07
N ALA A 392 12.60 6.41 4.15
CA ALA A 392 11.37 5.74 4.57
C ALA A 392 10.31 5.78 3.48
N ALA A 393 10.13 6.94 2.83
CA ALA A 393 9.15 7.15 1.78
C ALA A 393 9.45 6.33 0.52
N VAL A 394 10.71 6.29 0.07
CA VAL A 394 11.11 5.45 -1.07
C VAL A 394 10.85 3.96 -0.76
N VAL A 395 11.20 3.51 0.45
CA VAL A 395 10.97 2.12 0.88
C VAL A 395 9.48 1.81 0.98
N ALA A 396 8.69 2.69 1.58
CA ALA A 396 7.25 2.52 1.75
C ALA A 396 6.54 2.44 0.40
N VAL A 397 6.86 3.35 -0.54
CA VAL A 397 6.31 3.29 -1.91
C VAL A 397 6.73 2.00 -2.60
N ALA A 398 8.02 1.62 -2.55
CA ALA A 398 8.50 0.40 -3.19
C ALA A 398 7.89 -0.89 -2.60
N CYS A 399 7.70 -0.95 -1.28
CA CYS A 399 7.04 -2.07 -0.61
C CYS A 399 5.55 -2.10 -0.89
N GLY A 400 4.88 -0.95 -0.86
CA GLY A 400 3.48 -0.78 -1.27
C GLY A 400 3.25 -1.40 -2.65
N TYR A 401 4.09 -0.99 -3.60
CA TYR A 401 4.11 -1.50 -4.96
C TYR A 401 4.40 -3.02 -5.01
N ALA A 402 5.48 -3.47 -4.39
CA ALA A 402 5.92 -4.87 -4.44
C ALA A 402 4.94 -5.86 -3.83
N GLY A 403 4.28 -5.48 -2.74
CA GLY A 403 3.26 -6.31 -2.11
C GLY A 403 1.98 -6.36 -2.91
N ASP A 404 1.44 -5.21 -3.30
CA ASP A 404 0.11 -5.15 -3.89
C ASP A 404 0.07 -5.62 -5.34
N MET A 405 1.09 -5.27 -6.13
CA MET A 405 1.17 -5.76 -7.50
C MET A 405 1.27 -7.28 -7.59
N MET A 406 1.72 -7.95 -6.53
CA MET A 406 1.66 -9.41 -6.50
C MET A 406 0.23 -9.94 -6.34
N ASN A 407 -0.68 -9.19 -5.71
CA ASN A 407 -2.10 -9.49 -5.76
C ASN A 407 -2.62 -9.40 -7.20
N ASP A 408 -2.25 -8.35 -7.93
CA ASP A 408 -2.58 -8.20 -9.35
C ASP A 408 -2.02 -9.34 -10.20
N TYR A 409 -0.73 -9.68 -10.03
CA TYR A 409 -0.13 -10.82 -10.73
C TYR A 409 -0.80 -12.15 -10.36
N LYS A 410 -1.26 -12.32 -9.12
CA LYS A 410 -2.04 -13.51 -8.73
C LYS A 410 -3.38 -13.52 -9.45
N ALA A 411 -4.11 -12.41 -9.45
CA ALA A 411 -5.38 -12.28 -10.14
C ALA A 411 -5.20 -12.54 -11.64
N GLY A 412 -4.15 -11.96 -12.24
CA GLY A 412 -3.75 -12.18 -13.62
C GLY A 412 -3.38 -13.63 -13.92
N ALA A 413 -2.71 -14.35 -13.01
CA ALA A 413 -2.43 -15.77 -13.18
C ALA A 413 -3.72 -16.62 -13.20
N ILE A 414 -4.71 -16.28 -12.37
CA ILE A 414 -6.02 -16.96 -12.34
C ILE A 414 -6.81 -16.66 -13.61
N LEU A 415 -6.84 -15.39 -14.03
CA LEU A 415 -7.57 -14.91 -15.22
C LEU A 415 -6.82 -15.14 -16.54
N LYS A 416 -5.59 -15.67 -16.49
CA LYS A 416 -4.70 -15.87 -17.63
C LYS A 416 -4.32 -14.56 -18.36
N THR A 417 -4.22 -13.46 -17.62
CA THR A 417 -3.75 -12.16 -18.11
C THR A 417 -2.25 -12.20 -18.39
N ASN A 418 -1.81 -11.53 -19.45
CA ASN A 418 -0.40 -11.50 -19.83
C ASN A 418 0.41 -10.70 -18.78
N PRO A 419 1.48 -11.27 -18.19
CA PRO A 419 2.28 -10.60 -17.16
C PRO A 419 3.09 -9.42 -17.70
N THR A 420 3.46 -9.41 -18.99
CA THR A 420 4.13 -8.26 -19.61
C THR A 420 3.18 -7.07 -19.77
N ALA A 421 1.91 -7.33 -20.09
CA ALA A 421 0.89 -6.27 -20.17
C ALA A 421 0.64 -5.64 -18.79
N GLN A 422 0.61 -6.47 -17.74
CA GLN A 422 0.57 -6.02 -16.34
C GLN A 422 1.78 -5.13 -16.03
N TYR A 423 3.01 -5.63 -16.21
CA TYR A 423 4.22 -4.85 -15.95
C TYR A 423 4.23 -3.45 -16.61
N ILE A 424 3.80 -3.35 -17.87
CA ILE A 424 3.77 -2.08 -18.60
C ILE A 424 2.67 -1.15 -18.08
N ILE A 425 1.45 -1.67 -17.89
CA ILE A 425 0.33 -0.84 -17.45
C ILE A 425 0.51 -0.39 -15.99
N GLU A 426 1.10 -1.24 -15.17
CA GLU A 426 1.54 -0.96 -13.81
C GLU A 426 2.47 0.23 -13.82
N LEU A 427 3.57 0.17 -14.59
CA LEU A 427 4.52 1.28 -14.68
C LEU A 427 3.84 2.59 -15.10
N ILE A 428 2.95 2.56 -16.10
CA ILE A 428 2.21 3.76 -16.54
C ILE A 428 1.36 4.29 -15.38
N GLY A 429 0.54 3.43 -14.79
CA GLY A 429 -0.35 3.77 -13.68
C GLY A 429 0.38 4.33 -12.47
N GLY A 430 1.50 3.70 -12.08
CA GLY A 430 2.33 4.15 -10.97
C GLY A 430 3.02 5.48 -11.23
N LEU A 431 3.47 5.76 -12.46
CA LEU A 431 4.08 7.05 -12.78
C LEU A 431 3.05 8.20 -12.74
N PHE A 432 1.86 8.01 -13.33
CA PHE A 432 0.78 9.00 -13.21
C PHE A 432 0.26 9.11 -11.77
N GLY A 433 0.20 7.99 -11.05
CA GLY A 433 -0.12 7.94 -9.62
C GLY A 433 0.91 8.67 -8.77
N ALA A 434 2.21 8.54 -9.04
CA ALA A 434 3.27 9.24 -8.32
C ALA A 434 3.14 10.76 -8.45
N VAL A 435 2.87 11.27 -9.66
CA VAL A 435 2.60 12.70 -9.86
C VAL A 435 1.34 13.12 -9.12
N THR A 436 0.26 12.37 -9.29
CA THR A 436 -1.04 12.70 -8.69
C THR A 436 -1.00 12.68 -7.16
N ALA A 437 -0.43 11.65 -6.55
CA ALA A 437 -0.29 11.52 -5.11
C ALA A 437 0.56 12.65 -4.54
N SER A 438 1.67 12.99 -5.20
CA SER A 438 2.54 14.09 -4.77
C SER A 438 1.80 15.43 -4.77
N VAL A 439 1.04 15.72 -5.83
CA VAL A 439 0.21 16.93 -5.91
C VAL A 439 -0.91 16.90 -4.88
N ALA A 440 -1.66 15.80 -4.80
CA ALA A 440 -2.82 15.68 -3.93
C ALA A 440 -2.45 15.83 -2.45
N ILE A 441 -1.40 15.13 -1.99
CA ILE A 441 -0.95 15.20 -0.59
C ILE A 441 -0.53 16.62 -0.24
N LEU A 442 0.31 17.25 -1.05
CA LEU A 442 0.79 18.60 -0.81
C LEU A 442 -0.36 19.63 -0.90
N ALA A 443 -1.28 19.48 -1.84
CA ALA A 443 -2.43 20.37 -1.96
C ALA A 443 -3.40 20.22 -0.76
N ILE A 444 -3.59 19.01 -0.25
CA ILE A 444 -4.45 18.76 0.92
C ILE A 444 -3.81 19.33 2.19
N ILE A 445 -2.53 19.02 2.46
CA ILE A 445 -1.76 19.58 3.58
C ILE A 445 -1.73 21.11 3.50
N TYR A 446 -1.43 21.59 2.28
CA TYR A 446 -1.79 22.87 1.68
C TYR A 446 -3.01 23.47 2.36
N SER A 447 -4.16 23.02 1.86
CA SER A 447 -5.51 23.47 2.16
C SER A 447 -5.84 23.51 3.66
N ARG A 448 -5.31 22.55 4.42
CA ARG A 448 -5.57 22.39 5.86
C ARG A 448 -4.60 23.16 6.75
N GLY A 449 -3.56 23.79 6.20
CA GLY A 449 -2.62 24.60 6.95
C GLY A 449 -1.59 23.78 7.75
N GLY A 450 -1.45 22.49 7.45
CA GLY A 450 -0.55 21.58 8.16
C GLY A 450 -1.10 20.16 8.28
N VAL A 451 -0.46 19.37 9.13
CA VAL A 451 -0.83 17.99 9.48
C VAL A 451 -1.01 17.91 11.00
N GLY A 452 -2.02 17.17 11.46
CA GLY A 452 -2.32 16.98 12.87
C GLY A 452 -3.82 16.94 13.14
N VAL A 453 -4.18 16.61 14.39
CA VAL A 453 -5.57 16.58 14.86
C VAL A 453 -6.24 17.95 14.64
N ASP A 454 -5.52 19.04 14.91
CA ASP A 454 -6.01 20.42 14.74
C ASP A 454 -6.29 20.78 13.28
N ALA A 455 -5.55 20.17 12.33
CA ALA A 455 -5.76 20.35 10.89
C ALA A 455 -6.87 19.42 10.33
N GLY A 456 -7.40 18.51 11.15
CA GLY A 456 -8.30 17.44 10.73
C GLY A 456 -7.63 16.40 9.81
N LEU A 457 -6.30 16.35 9.82
CA LEU A 457 -5.46 15.39 9.10
C LEU A 457 -4.63 14.62 10.14
N PRO A 458 -5.23 13.63 10.82
CA PRO A 458 -4.53 12.89 11.87
C PRO A 458 -3.25 12.22 11.34
N ALA A 459 -3.23 11.78 10.08
CA ALA A 459 -2.12 11.15 9.36
C ALA A 459 -1.42 10.01 10.14
N ALA A 460 -1.56 8.76 9.71
CA ALA A 460 -0.87 7.65 10.36
C ALA A 460 0.63 7.75 10.11
N GLN A 461 1.42 7.94 11.17
CA GLN A 461 2.88 7.86 11.14
C GLN A 461 3.44 7.28 12.41
#